data_AF-A0A8X6H4K7-F1
#
_entry.id   AF-A0A8X6H4K7-F1
#
_cell.length_a   1.000
_cell.length_b   1.000
_cell.length_c   1.000
_cell.angle_alpha   90.00
_cell.angle_beta   90.00
_cell.angle_gamma   90.00
#
_symmetry.space_group_name_H-M   'P 1'
#
loop_
_entity.id
_entity.type
_entity.pdbx_description
1 polymer ?
#
loop_
_entity_poly.entity_id
_entity_poly.type
_entity_poly.pdbx_seq_one_letter_code
_entity_poly.pdbx_strand_id
1 'polypeptide(L)'
;MWLRRFPQQTQAMLSNSKDSLNNIAEISDKMIAFISTCQVCSVTNKDSSPKSTDRNKLEALQADIAVLKQFEEFSRYYELRRSKSNSSRYAFCWYHFMFRRNAKKCTQPCQFKREISKKPIGQSLDAAVDTGEKAAA
;
A
#
# COMPACT_ATOMS: atom_id res chain seq x y z
N MET A 1 -54.62 -7.34 -4.29
CA MET A 1 -54.12 -8.15 -5.41
C MET A 1 -52.79 -8.80 -5.03
N TRP A 2 -52.77 -10.09 -4.76
CA TRP A 2 -51.58 -10.83 -4.27
C TRP A 2 -50.57 -11.17 -5.39
N LEU A 3 -51.05 -11.29 -6.63
CA LEU A 3 -50.23 -11.56 -7.83
C LEU A 3 -49.12 -10.53 -8.07
N ARG A 4 -49.30 -9.27 -7.64
CA ARG A 4 -48.30 -8.20 -7.85
C ARG A 4 -46.97 -8.42 -7.11
N ARG A 5 -46.89 -9.43 -6.24
CA ARG A 5 -45.66 -9.78 -5.50
C ARG A 5 -44.72 -10.69 -6.28
N PHE A 6 -45.13 -11.19 -7.44
CA PHE A 6 -44.34 -12.10 -8.28
C PHE A 6 -43.55 -11.37 -9.38
N PRO A 7 -42.48 -11.97 -9.95
CA PRO A 7 -41.87 -11.47 -11.18
C PRO A 7 -42.86 -11.41 -12.34
N GLN A 8 -42.66 -10.46 -13.27
CA GLN A 8 -43.60 -10.17 -14.36
C GLN A 8 -43.94 -11.39 -15.23
N GLN A 9 -42.97 -12.29 -15.45
CA GLN A 9 -43.15 -13.52 -16.21
C GLN A 9 -44.11 -14.50 -15.50
N THR A 10 -43.97 -14.63 -14.18
CA THR A 10 -44.85 -15.46 -13.36
C THR A 10 -46.25 -14.85 -13.26
N GLN A 11 -46.36 -13.53 -13.14
CA GLN A 11 -47.66 -12.83 -13.12
C GLN A 11 -48.49 -13.10 -14.38
N ALA A 12 -47.88 -13.04 -15.56
CA ALA A 12 -48.57 -13.26 -16.83
C ALA A 12 -49.14 -14.69 -16.94
N MET A 13 -48.38 -15.68 -16.46
CA MET A 13 -48.79 -17.09 -16.48
C MET A 13 -49.93 -17.35 -15.50
N LEU A 14 -49.83 -16.82 -14.27
CA LEU A 14 -50.85 -17.01 -13.24
C LEU A 14 -52.12 -16.19 -13.48
N SER A 15 -52.03 -15.06 -14.18
CA SER A 15 -53.20 -14.24 -14.51
C SER A 15 -54.13 -14.92 -15.54
N ASN A 16 -53.63 -15.90 -16.29
CA ASN A 16 -54.39 -16.61 -17.31
C ASN A 16 -54.89 -17.98 -16.83
N SER A 17 -54.54 -18.43 -15.62
CA SER A 17 -54.99 -19.70 -15.07
C SER A 17 -56.39 -19.58 -14.44
N LYS A 18 -57.22 -20.60 -14.62
CA LYS A 18 -58.57 -20.71 -14.04
C LYS A 18 -58.63 -21.70 -12.87
N ASP A 19 -57.47 -22.06 -12.33
CA ASP A 19 -57.34 -23.07 -11.29
C ASP A 19 -57.74 -22.54 -9.90
N SER A 20 -57.88 -23.47 -8.94
CA SER A 20 -58.12 -23.11 -7.54
C SER A 20 -56.91 -22.34 -6.97
N LEU A 21 -57.16 -21.42 -6.04
CA LEU A 21 -56.10 -20.58 -5.44
C LEU A 21 -54.96 -21.41 -4.83
N ASN A 22 -55.26 -22.59 -4.28
CA ASN A 22 -54.27 -23.49 -3.71
C ASN A 22 -53.32 -24.05 -4.79
N ASN A 23 -53.87 -24.44 -5.94
CA ASN A 23 -53.08 -24.91 -7.07
C ASN A 23 -52.25 -23.78 -7.68
N ILE A 24 -52.82 -22.57 -7.79
CA ILE A 24 -52.08 -21.40 -8.28
C ILE A 24 -50.90 -21.10 -7.35
N ALA A 25 -51.09 -21.13 -6.03
CA ALA A 25 -50.00 -20.94 -5.06
C ALA A 25 -48.89 -21.97 -5.25
N GLU A 26 -49.24 -23.26 -5.36
CA GLU A 26 -48.27 -24.33 -5.58
C GLU A 26 -47.50 -24.17 -6.90
N ILE A 27 -48.18 -23.81 -7.99
CA ILE A 27 -47.55 -23.55 -9.30
C ILE A 27 -46.60 -22.34 -9.20
N SER A 28 -47.00 -21.31 -8.47
CA SER A 28 -46.21 -20.10 -8.28
C SER A 28 -44.89 -20.38 -7.56
N ASP A 29 -44.94 -21.18 -6.48
CA ASP A 29 -43.77 -21.57 -5.70
C ASP A 29 -42.79 -22.41 -6.54
N LYS A 30 -43.32 -23.36 -7.32
CA LYS A 30 -42.52 -24.15 -8.27
C LYS A 30 -41.86 -23.29 -9.34
N MET A 31 -42.56 -22.28 -9.86
CA MET A 31 -42.04 -21.39 -10.89
C MET A 31 -40.93 -20.47 -10.35
N ILE A 32 -41.06 -19.96 -9.12
CA ILE A 32 -40.00 -19.18 -8.46
C ILE A 32 -38.75 -20.04 -8.26
N ALA A 33 -38.90 -21.28 -7.79
CA ALA A 33 -37.78 -22.18 -7.59
C ALA A 33 -37.01 -22.44 -8.90
N PHE A 34 -37.72 -22.58 -10.03
CA PHE A 34 -37.12 -22.74 -11.35
C PHE A 34 -36.43 -21.46 -11.86
N ILE A 35 -37.06 -20.29 -11.70
CA ILE A 35 -36.46 -19.01 -12.12
C ILE A 35 -35.17 -18.74 -11.33
N SER A 36 -35.17 -19.04 -10.03
CA SER A 36 -34.00 -18.84 -9.17
C SER A 36 -32.80 -19.70 -9.57
N THR A 37 -33.02 -20.89 -10.15
CA THR A 37 -31.93 -21.76 -10.63
C THR A 37 -31.48 -21.42 -12.04
N CYS A 38 -32.37 -20.84 -12.86
CA CYS A 38 -32.03 -20.32 -14.20
C CYS A 38 -31.26 -18.99 -14.18
N GLN A 39 -31.17 -18.30 -13.04
CA GLN A 39 -30.38 -17.07 -12.90
C GLN A 39 -28.85 -17.31 -12.82
N VAL A 40 -28.39 -18.55 -13.01
CA VAL A 40 -27.01 -18.78 -13.47
C VAL A 40 -27.00 -18.55 -14.98
N CYS A 41 -27.11 -17.29 -15.39
CA CYS A 41 -26.87 -16.93 -16.77
C CYS A 41 -25.45 -17.38 -17.14
N SER A 42 -25.33 -18.24 -18.16
CA SER A 42 -24.04 -18.49 -18.81
C SER A 42 -23.38 -17.14 -19.06
N VAL A 43 -22.19 -16.94 -18.50
CA VAL A 43 -21.30 -15.84 -18.89
C VAL A 43 -20.92 -16.18 -20.34
N THR A 44 -21.80 -15.84 -21.27
CA THR A 44 -21.41 -15.70 -22.66
C THR A 44 -20.31 -14.67 -22.61
N ASN A 45 -19.07 -15.15 -22.70
CA ASN A 45 -17.95 -14.33 -23.09
C ASN A 45 -18.39 -13.70 -24.41
N LYS A 46 -19.02 -12.54 -24.32
CA LYS A 46 -19.24 -11.71 -25.48
C LYS A 46 -17.83 -11.44 -25.92
N ASP A 47 -17.45 -12.00 -27.05
CA ASP A 47 -16.35 -11.52 -27.88
C ASP A 47 -16.69 -10.08 -28.31
N SER A 48 -16.79 -9.17 -27.34
CA SER A 48 -16.70 -7.76 -27.59
C SER A 48 -15.23 -7.55 -27.90
N SER A 49 -14.92 -7.57 -29.20
CA SER A 49 -13.80 -6.81 -29.74
C SER A 49 -13.75 -5.50 -28.92
N PRO A 50 -12.62 -5.22 -28.24
CA PRO A 50 -12.56 -4.11 -27.30
C PRO A 50 -13.00 -2.86 -28.06
N LYS A 51 -14.11 -2.24 -27.60
CA LYS A 51 -14.56 -0.98 -28.16
C LYS A 51 -13.36 -0.04 -28.12
N SER A 52 -13.14 0.78 -29.14
CA SER A 52 -11.95 1.63 -29.25
C SER A 52 -11.64 2.41 -27.95
N THR A 53 -12.67 2.79 -27.21
CA THR A 53 -12.59 3.40 -25.88
C THR A 53 -11.87 2.55 -24.83
N ASP A 54 -12.01 1.23 -24.87
CA ASP A 54 -11.37 0.29 -23.94
C ASP A 54 -9.89 0.08 -24.29
N ARG A 55 -9.52 0.11 -25.58
CA ARG A 55 -8.11 0.13 -26.00
C ARG A 55 -7.38 1.37 -25.51
N ASN A 56 -7.98 2.55 -25.70
CA ASN A 56 -7.37 3.80 -25.26
C ASN A 56 -7.18 3.86 -23.73
N LYS A 57 -8.12 3.30 -22.96
CA LYS A 57 -7.99 3.18 -21.50
C LYS A 57 -6.88 2.21 -21.10
N LEU A 58 -6.72 1.10 -21.82
CA LEU A 58 -5.64 0.14 -21.57
C LEU A 58 -4.27 0.75 -21.87
N GLU A 59 -4.13 1.51 -22.95
CA GLU A 59 -2.89 2.22 -23.28
C GLU A 59 -2.54 3.28 -22.22
N ALA A 60 -3.53 4.05 -21.75
CA ALA A 60 -3.32 5.02 -20.68
C ALA A 60 -2.85 4.35 -19.37
N LEU A 61 -3.49 3.23 -18.98
CA LEU A 61 -3.09 2.47 -17.79
C LEU A 61 -1.69 1.85 -17.95
N GLN A 62 -1.33 1.40 -19.15
CA GLN A 62 0.02 0.90 -19.42
C GLN A 62 1.09 2.00 -19.28
N ALA A 63 0.78 3.23 -19.74
CA ALA A 63 1.67 4.37 -19.56
C ALA A 63 1.86 4.73 -18.08
N ASP A 64 0.78 4.75 -17.29
CA ASP A 64 0.84 5.02 -15.85
C ASP A 64 1.68 3.99 -15.10
N ILE A 65 1.51 2.70 -15.44
CA ILE A 65 2.30 1.60 -14.85
C ILE A 65 3.79 1.74 -15.20
N ALA A 66 4.12 2.17 -16.42
CA ALA A 66 5.51 2.38 -16.83
C ALA A 66 6.20 3.49 -16.02
N VAL A 67 5.50 4.60 -15.78
CA VAL A 67 5.97 5.71 -14.94
C VAL A 67 6.20 5.27 -13.50
N LEU A 68 5.25 4.52 -12.93
CA LEU A 68 5.37 4.00 -11.55
C LEU A 68 6.56 3.05 -11.39
N LYS A 69 6.80 2.16 -12.37
CA LYS A 69 7.96 1.25 -12.36
C LYS A 69 9.29 1.99 -12.41
N GLN A 70 9.36 3.09 -13.17
CA GLN A 70 10.56 3.92 -13.23
C GLN A 70 10.84 4.59 -11.86
N PHE A 71 9.79 4.99 -11.14
CA PHE A 71 9.93 5.55 -9.81
C PHE A 71 10.37 4.50 -8.78
N GLU A 72 9.90 3.25 -8.91
CA GLU A 72 10.28 2.16 -8.02
C GLU A 72 11.76 1.73 -8.20
N GLU A 73 12.28 1.75 -9.43
CA GLU A 73 13.72 1.54 -9.68
C GLU A 73 14.57 2.65 -9.06
N PHE A 74 14.10 3.89 -9.13
CA PHE A 74 14.76 5.02 -8.47
C PHE A 74 14.69 4.90 -6.94
N SER A 75 13.53 4.54 -6.38
CA SER A 75 13.37 4.33 -4.92
C SER A 75 14.32 3.25 -4.40
N ARG A 76 14.44 2.13 -5.11
CA ARG A 76 15.36 1.03 -4.75
C ARG A 76 16.83 1.49 -4.76
N TYR A 77 17.22 2.40 -5.66
CA TYR A 77 18.56 3.00 -5.64
C TYR A 77 18.80 3.87 -4.38
N TYR A 78 17.79 4.60 -3.91
CA TYR A 78 17.89 5.43 -2.70
C TYR A 78 17.82 4.61 -1.41
N GLU A 79 17.10 3.49 -1.39
CA GLU A 79 17.03 2.57 -0.24
C GLU A 79 18.35 1.81 -0.02
N LEU A 80 19.11 1.50 -1.09
CA LEU A 80 20.49 1.01 -0.97
C LEU A 80 21.46 2.05 -0.40
N ARG A 81 21.08 3.33 -0.42
CA ARG A 81 21.75 4.40 0.33
C ARG A 81 21.11 4.61 1.70
N ARG A 82 20.71 3.54 2.41
CA ARG A 82 20.69 3.54 3.88
C ARG A 82 21.97 4.22 4.31
N SER A 83 21.82 5.48 4.73
CA SER A 83 22.93 6.39 4.89
C SER A 83 23.90 5.70 5.83
N LYS A 84 25.05 5.27 5.31
CA LYS A 84 26.17 4.79 6.12
C LYS A 84 26.28 5.82 7.22
N SER A 85 25.85 5.46 8.43
CA SER A 85 25.79 6.35 9.58
C SER A 85 27.11 7.08 9.57
N ASN A 86 27.06 8.41 9.47
CA ASN A 86 28.10 9.27 8.92
C ASN A 86 29.35 9.34 9.81
N SER A 87 29.94 8.17 10.08
CA SER A 87 31.04 7.91 10.99
C SER A 87 32.36 8.45 10.43
N SER A 88 32.37 8.90 9.17
CA SER A 88 33.53 9.54 8.56
C SER A 88 33.61 11.05 8.87
N ARG A 89 32.50 11.70 9.26
CA ARG A 89 32.51 13.13 9.61
C ARG A 89 32.91 13.41 11.06
N TYR A 90 32.90 12.38 11.90
CA TYR A 90 33.19 12.51 13.32
C TYR A 90 34.34 11.58 13.68
N ALA A 91 35.31 12.06 14.46
CA ALA A 91 36.42 11.25 14.95
C ALA A 91 35.95 10.02 15.77
N PHE A 92 34.73 10.08 16.32
CA PHE A 92 34.09 9.02 17.07
C PHE A 92 32.67 8.75 16.57
N CYS A 93 32.06 7.66 17.05
CA CYS A 93 30.66 7.38 16.71
C CYS A 93 29.73 8.52 17.15
N TRP A 94 28.59 8.67 16.47
CA TRP A 94 27.64 9.77 16.71
C TRP A 94 27.26 9.95 18.18
N TYR A 95 27.08 8.85 18.91
CA TYR A 95 26.78 8.89 20.35
C TYR A 95 27.91 9.51 21.19
N HIS A 96 29.18 9.26 20.88
CA HIS A 96 30.31 9.86 21.62
C HIS A 96 30.62 11.27 21.14
N PHE A 97 30.28 11.62 19.90
CA PHE A 97 30.28 13.01 19.45
C PHE A 97 29.29 13.85 20.27
N MET A 98 28.07 13.36 20.47
CA MET A 98 27.01 14.08 21.20
C MET A 98 27.19 14.03 22.73
N PHE A 99 27.46 12.86 23.30
CA PHE A 99 27.42 12.63 24.75
C PHE A 99 28.81 12.44 25.38
N ARG A 100 29.88 12.47 24.58
CA ARG A 100 31.27 12.24 25.03
C ARG A 100 31.35 10.97 25.90
N ARG A 101 32.05 11.02 27.04
CA ARG A 101 32.24 9.88 27.96
C ARG A 101 30.94 9.31 28.56
N ASN A 102 29.82 10.03 28.45
CA ASN A 102 28.54 9.63 29.03
C ASN A 102 27.65 8.80 28.07
N ALA A 103 28.14 8.45 26.89
CA ALA A 103 27.39 7.67 25.91
C ALA A 103 27.15 6.22 26.38
N LYS A 104 25.89 5.90 26.76
CA LYS A 104 25.51 4.55 27.22
C LYS A 104 25.04 3.60 26.10
N LYS A 105 24.64 4.14 24.94
CA LYS A 105 24.03 3.38 23.82
C LYS A 105 24.94 3.30 22.58
N CYS A 106 26.25 3.22 22.80
CA CYS A 106 27.22 3.13 21.71
C CYS A 106 27.15 1.76 21.00
N THR A 107 27.02 1.75 19.66
CA THR A 107 27.11 0.54 18.84
C THR A 107 28.54 0.28 18.36
N GLN A 108 28.92 -0.98 18.17
CA GLN A 108 30.24 -1.37 17.61
C GLN A 108 30.21 -1.36 16.07
N PRO A 109 31.32 -1.01 15.40
CA PRO A 109 32.66 -0.73 15.94
C PRO A 109 32.85 0.74 16.38
N CYS A 110 33.26 0.95 17.63
CA CYS A 110 33.54 2.29 18.18
C CYS A 110 35.02 2.42 18.59
N GLN A 111 35.68 3.50 18.17
CA GLN A 111 37.09 3.77 18.48
C GLN A 111 37.30 4.48 19.83
N PHE A 112 36.27 5.07 20.43
CA PHE A 112 36.38 5.85 21.66
C PHE A 112 36.93 5.06 22.85
N LYS A 113 36.46 3.82 23.06
CA LYS A 113 37.00 2.95 24.14
C LYS A 113 38.48 2.64 23.94
N ARG A 114 38.92 2.46 22.69
CA ARG A 114 40.32 2.17 22.32
C ARG A 114 41.24 3.38 22.50
N GLU A 115 40.70 4.60 22.44
CA GLU A 115 41.47 5.82 22.67
C GLU A 115 41.56 6.18 24.15
N ILE A 116 40.48 6.00 24.93
CA ILE A 116 40.54 6.22 26.39
C ILE A 116 41.53 5.26 27.04
N SER A 117 41.58 4.00 26.62
CA SER A 117 42.52 3.02 27.17
C SER A 117 43.99 3.30 26.83
N LYS A 118 44.26 4.18 25.85
CA LYS A 118 45.62 4.57 25.44
C LYS A 118 46.13 5.83 26.13
N LYS A 119 45.27 6.62 26.78
CA LYS A 119 45.67 7.89 27.41
C LYS A 119 45.57 7.76 28.93
N PRO A 120 46.65 7.96 29.71
CA PRO A 120 46.56 7.93 31.16
C PRO A 120 45.59 9.03 31.64
N ILE A 121 44.77 8.65 32.62
CA ILE A 121 43.72 9.46 33.24
C ILE A 121 44.37 10.70 33.85
N GLY A 122 44.28 11.86 33.17
CA GLY A 122 44.87 13.09 33.68
C GLY A 122 44.89 14.32 32.75
N GLN A 123 44.11 14.37 31.67
CA GLN A 123 44.00 15.59 30.85
C GLN A 123 42.53 15.92 30.56
N SER A 124 42.07 17.01 31.17
CA SER A 124 40.81 17.71 30.89
C SER A 124 40.75 18.07 29.40
N LEU A 125 39.56 17.89 28.81
CA LEU A 125 39.23 18.33 27.44
C LEU A 125 38.27 19.51 27.55
N ASP A 126 38.73 20.59 28.17
CA ASP A 126 38.10 21.90 28.15
C ASP A 126 38.98 22.85 27.34
N ALA A 127 38.79 22.85 26.02
CA ALA A 127 39.26 23.93 25.14
C ALA A 127 38.49 23.88 23.82
N ALA A 128 37.39 24.64 23.75
CA ALA A 128 36.86 25.19 22.50
C ALA A 128 35.76 26.22 22.82
N VAL A 129 36.15 27.44 23.16
CA VAL A 129 35.38 28.65 22.81
C VAL A 129 36.40 29.64 22.29
N ASP A 130 36.65 29.59 20.98
CA ASP A 130 37.29 30.68 20.25
C ASP A 130 36.20 31.39 19.44
N THR A 131 35.94 32.63 19.83
CA THR A 131 34.97 33.54 19.21
C THR A 131 35.56 34.07 17.90
N GLY A 132 34.97 33.67 16.77
CA GLY A 132 35.30 34.25 15.47
C GLY A 132 34.89 35.72 15.40
N GLU A 133 35.87 36.62 15.52
CA GLU A 133 35.73 38.06 15.28
C GLU A 133 35.82 38.34 13.77
N LYS A 134 34.74 38.93 13.25
CA LYS A 134 34.64 39.53 11.92
C LYS A 134 35.60 40.72 11.83
N ALA A 135 36.45 40.75 10.80
CA ALA A 135 36.96 42.00 10.26
C ALA A 135 36.99 41.94 8.73
N ALA A 136 36.03 42.63 8.12
CA ALA A 136 36.07 43.06 6.74
C ALA A 136 36.49 44.52 6.75
N ALA A 137 37.56 44.85 6.04
CA ALA A 137 37.89 46.18 5.53
C ALA A 137 38.79 45.98 4.31
#